data_AF-W7DG43-F1
#
_entry.id   AF-W7DG43-F1
#
_cell.length_a   1.000
_cell.length_b   1.000
_cell.length_c   1.000
_cell.angle_alpha   90.00
_cell.angle_beta   90.00
_cell.angle_gamma   90.00
#
_symmetry.space_group_name_H-M   'P 1'
#
loop_
_entity.id
_entity.type
_entity.pdbx_description
1 polymer ?
#
loop_
_entity_poly.entity_id
_entity_poly.type
_entity_poly.pdbx_seq_one_letter_code
_entity_poly.pdbx_strand_id
1 'polypeptide(L)' 'MKVRKAVIPAAGLGTRFLPATKAMPKEILPIVDKPTIQFIVEEAVASGIEDILIVTGKGKRAIEDHFDSVPELEAKFT' A
#
# COMPACT_ATOMS: atom_id res chain seq x y z
N MET A 1 -10.53 25.97 -1.20
CA MET A 1 -9.56 25.11 -1.91
C MET A 1 -9.94 23.66 -1.60
N LYS A 2 -10.09 22.78 -2.60
CA LYS A 2 -10.41 21.37 -2.37
C LYS A 2 -9.11 20.58 -2.14
N VAL A 3 -9.04 19.76 -1.10
CA VAL A 3 -7.91 18.86 -0.86
C VAL A 3 -7.94 17.77 -1.93
N ARG A 4 -6.83 17.58 -2.65
CA ARG A 4 -6.71 16.60 -3.76
C ARG A 4 -5.49 15.69 -3.65
N LYS A 5 -4.63 15.93 -2.65
CA LYS A 5 -3.37 15.21 -2.46
C LYS A 5 -3.31 14.58 -1.07
N ALA A 6 -2.81 13.36 -0.98
CA ALA A 6 -2.51 12.69 0.29
C ALA A 6 -1.05 12.21 0.32
N VAL A 7 -0.46 12.20 1.52
CA VAL A 7 0.87 11.65 1.76
C VAL A 7 0.74 10.51 2.77
N ILE A 8 1.22 9.32 2.41
CA ILE A 8 1.17 8.12 3.25
C ILE A 8 2.60 7.73 3.65
N PRO A 9 3.01 7.94 4.91
CA PRO A 9 4.32 7.50 5.39
C PRO A 9 4.33 5.99 5.66
N ALA A 10 5.11 5.24 4.87
CA ALA A 10 5.23 3.77 4.91
C ALA A 10 6.68 3.26 5.11
N ALA A 11 7.58 4.11 5.60
CA ALA A 11 9.00 3.78 5.81
C ALA A 11 9.31 3.03 7.13
N GLY A 12 8.31 2.76 7.97
CA GLY A 12 8.52 2.20 9.31
C GLY A 12 8.89 0.70 9.31
N LEU A 13 9.77 0.30 10.23
CA LEU A 13 10.24 -1.10 10.34
C LEU A 13 9.19 -2.09 10.91
N GLY A 14 8.14 -1.60 11.56
CA GLY A 14 7.05 -2.46 12.05
C GLY A 14 7.44 -3.43 13.18
N THR A 15 8.40 -3.06 14.04
CA THR A 15 8.97 -3.94 15.08
C THR A 15 7.97 -4.56 16.05
N ARG A 16 6.80 -3.93 16.26
CA ARG A 16 5.70 -4.46 17.09
C ARG A 16 5.00 -5.69 16.52
N PHE A 17 5.18 -5.94 15.22
CA PHE A 17 4.59 -7.06 14.49
C PHE A 17 5.63 -8.12 14.13
N LEU A 18 6.78 -8.13 14.81
CA LEU A 18 7.72 -9.22 14.68
C LEU A 18 7.10 -10.53 15.20
N PRO A 19 7.39 -11.68 14.56
CA PRO A 19 8.37 -11.85 13.48
C PRO A 19 7.81 -11.56 12.07
N ALA A 20 6.50 -11.34 11.90
CA ALA A 20 5.88 -11.19 10.58
C ALA A 20 6.51 -10.07 9.75
N THR A 21 6.80 -8.93 10.39
CA THR A 21 7.41 -7.77 9.72
C THR A 21 8.89 -7.89 9.39
N LYS A 22 9.52 -9.02 9.74
CA LYS A 22 10.91 -9.29 9.35
C LYS A 22 11.03 -9.56 7.84
N ALA A 23 10.02 -10.19 7.25
CA ALA A 23 10.02 -10.62 5.85
C ALA A 23 9.08 -9.78 4.96
N MET A 24 8.04 -9.18 5.55
CA MET A 24 7.01 -8.45 4.83
C MET A 24 6.80 -7.06 5.44
N PRO A 25 6.61 -5.99 4.66
CA PRO A 25 6.20 -4.70 5.20
C PRO A 25 4.92 -4.81 6.02
N LYS A 26 4.81 -4.08 7.15
CA LYS A 26 3.58 -4.06 7.94
C LYS A 26 2.36 -3.57 7.13
N GLU A 27 2.60 -2.73 6.14
CA GLU A 27 1.61 -2.16 5.24
C GLU A 27 1.03 -3.19 4.26
N ILE A 28 1.73 -4.29 4.02
CA ILE A 28 1.32 -5.39 3.13
C ILE A 28 0.67 -6.56 3.90
N LEU A 29 0.73 -6.55 5.24
CA LEU A 29 0.03 -7.54 6.04
C LEU A 29 -1.47 -7.54 5.68
N PRO A 30 -2.05 -8.69 5.31
CA PRO A 30 -3.44 -8.76 4.91
C PRO A 30 -4.36 -8.70 6.12
N ILE A 31 -5.47 -7.97 5.97
CA ILE A 31 -6.64 -8.10 6.82
C ILE A 31 -7.64 -8.92 6.01
N VAL A 32 -7.84 -10.18 6.42
CA VAL A 32 -8.56 -11.20 5.65
C VAL A 32 -7.85 -11.50 4.32
N ASP A 33 -8.17 -10.78 3.25
CA ASP A 33 -7.68 -10.97 1.88
C ASP A 33 -7.08 -9.69 1.27
N LYS A 34 -7.21 -8.54 1.94
CA LYS A 34 -6.79 -7.24 1.42
C LYS A 34 -5.58 -6.71 2.20
N PRO A 35 -4.49 -6.28 1.54
CA PRO A 35 -3.36 -5.63 2.20
C PRO A 35 -3.77 -4.37 2.96
N THR A 36 -3.19 -4.12 4.13
CA THR A 36 -3.54 -2.97 4.98
C THR A 36 -3.46 -1.63 4.22
N ILE A 37 -2.44 -1.43 3.37
CA ILE A 37 -2.25 -0.21 2.59
C ILE A 37 -3.37 0.05 1.58
N GLN A 38 -4.00 -1.01 1.06
CA GLN A 38 -5.09 -0.91 0.10
C GLN A 38 -6.30 -0.21 0.73
N PHE A 39 -6.63 -0.52 1.99
CA PHE A 39 -7.72 0.15 2.71
C PHE A 39 -7.48 1.66 2.84
N ILE A 40 -6.24 2.06 3.14
CA ILE A 40 -5.87 3.48 3.29
C ILE A 40 -5.99 4.22 1.95
N VAL A 41 -5.56 3.58 0.85
CA VAL A 41 -5.67 4.17 -0.49
C VAL A 41 -7.13 4.28 -0.93
N GLU A 42 -7.93 3.24 -0.72
CA GLU A 42 -9.36 3.25 -1.03
C GLU A 42 -10.11 4.34 -0.23
N GLU A 43 -9.78 4.51 1.06
CA GLU A 43 -10.33 5.58 1.90
C GLU A 43 -9.96 6.97 1.36
N ALA A 44 -8.68 7.17 0.99
CA ALA A 44 -8.22 8.42 0.41
C ALA A 44 -8.97 8.73 -0.90
N VAL A 45 -9.11 7.75 -1.79
CA VAL A 45 -9.86 7.89 -3.05
C VAL A 45 -11.33 8.21 -2.78
N ALA A 46 -11.97 7.51 -1.84
CA ALA A 46 -13.36 7.76 -1.45
C ALA A 46 -13.57 9.18 -0.88
N SER A 47 -12.54 9.77 -0.27
CA SER A 47 -12.56 11.16 0.21
C SER A 47 -12.34 12.22 -0.88
N GLY A 48 -12.09 11.79 -2.13
CA GLY A 48 -11.88 12.66 -3.29
C GLY A 48 -10.43 13.09 -3.49
N ILE A 49 -9.46 12.34 -2.96
CA ILE A 49 -8.04 12.49 -3.27
C ILE A 49 -7.75 11.85 -4.62
N GLU A 50 -6.93 12.52 -5.44
CA GLU A 50 -6.59 12.07 -6.79
C GLU A 50 -5.09 11.77 -6.94
N ASP A 51 -4.26 12.30 -6.05
CA ASP A 51 -2.81 12.17 -6.08
C ASP A 51 -2.32 11.69 -4.71
N ILE A 52 -1.76 10.48 -4.66
CA ILE A 52 -1.32 9.83 -3.43
C ILE A 52 0.18 9.60 -3.52
N LEU A 53 0.93 10.25 -2.62
CA LEU A 53 2.37 10.07 -2.46
C LEU A 53 2.64 9.11 -1.31
N ILE A 54 3.16 7.92 -1.62
CA ILE A 54 3.60 6.96 -0.60
C ILE A 54 5.10 7.16 -0.35
N VAL A 55 5.47 7.49 0.90
CA VAL A 55 6.87 7.64 1.30
C VAL A 55 7.38 6.32 1.87
N THR A 56 8.12 5.57 1.07
CA THR A 56 8.65 4.25 1.42
C THR A 56 10.09 4.32 1.97
N GLY A 57 10.62 3.18 2.42
CA GLY A 57 11.99 3.03 2.92
C GLY A 57 12.68 1.80 2.32
N LYS A 58 13.92 1.52 2.72
CA LYS A 58 14.68 0.37 2.21
C LYS A 58 13.95 -0.96 2.48
N GLY A 59 13.81 -1.80 1.45
CA GLY A 59 13.17 -3.12 1.56
C GLY A 59 11.64 -3.12 1.51
N LYS A 60 11.02 -2.02 1.02
CA LYS A 60 9.56 -1.86 0.94
C LYS A 60 8.98 -2.00 -0.47
N ARG A 61 9.72 -2.64 -1.40
CA ARG A 61 9.32 -2.80 -2.81
C ARG A 61 7.95 -3.46 -2.99
N ALA A 62 7.58 -4.38 -2.11
CA ALA A 62 6.26 -5.02 -2.13
C ALA A 62 5.07 -4.03 -2.03
N ILE A 63 5.30 -2.80 -1.54
CA ILE A 63 4.28 -1.74 -1.56
C ILE A 63 4.09 -1.20 -2.98
N GLU A 64 5.18 -0.97 -3.70
CA GLU A 64 5.17 -0.51 -5.09
C GLU A 64 4.59 -1.61 -5.99
N ASP A 65 5.11 -2.83 -5.88
CA ASP A 65 4.66 -3.98 -6.68
C ASP A 65 3.16 -4.29 -6.50
N HIS A 66 2.55 -3.93 -5.36
CA HIS A 66 1.11 -4.12 -5.10
C HIS A 66 0.22 -3.15 -5.88
N PHE A 67 0.69 -1.93 -6.15
CA PHE A 67 -0.05 -0.91 -6.90
C PHE A 67 0.38 -0.84 -8.37
N ASP A 68 1.46 -1.52 -8.75
CA ASP A 68 1.87 -1.66 -10.14
C ASP A 68 0.89 -2.57 -10.90
N SER A 69 0.55 -2.16 -12.11
CA SER A 69 -0.23 -3.00 -13.03
C SER A 69 0.58 -4.21 -13.48
N VAL A 70 -0.05 -5.39 -13.54
CA VAL A 70 0.58 -6.61 -14.08
C VAL A 70 -0.29 -7.13 -15.24
N PRO A 71 -0.12 -6.57 -16.46
CA PRO A 71 -1.03 -6.85 -17.57
C PRO A 71 -1.16 -8.34 -17.91
N GLU A 72 -0.05 -9.09 -17.82
CA GLU A 72 -0.01 -10.53 -18.10
C GLU A 72 -0.83 -11.36 -17.11
N LEU A 73 -0.95 -10.90 -15.86
CA LEU A 73 -1.73 -11.55 -14.82
C LEU A 73 -3.20 -11.12 -14.91
N GLU A 74 -3.45 -9.82 -15.07
CA GLU A 74 -4.80 -9.23 -15.22
C GLU A 74 -5.56 -9.83 -16.42
N ALA A 75 -4.87 -10.06 -17.54
CA ALA A 75 -5.44 -10.68 -18.73
C ALA A 75 -5.86 -12.16 -18.52
N LYS A 76 -5.35 -12.86 -17.51
CA LYS A 76 -5.76 -14.25 -17.19
C LYS A 76 -7.04 -14.32 -16.36
N PHE A 77 -7.47 -13.20 -15.78
CA PHE A 77 -8.67 -13.09 -14.95
C PHE A 77 -9.85 -12.42 -15.67
N THR A 78 -9.69 -12.06 -16.94
CA THR A 78 -10.73 -11.52 -17.83
C THR A 78 -11.11 -12.55 -18.88
#